data_AF-A0A3D1IVW1-F1
#
_entry.id   AF-A0A3D1IVW1-F1
#
_cell.length_a   1.000
_cell.length_b   1.000
_cell.length_c   1.000
_cell.angle_alpha   90.00
_cell.angle_beta   90.00
_cell.angle_gamma   90.00
#
_symmetry.space_group_name_H-M   'P 1'
#
loop_
_entity.id
_entity.type
_entity.pdbx_description
1 polymer ?
#
loop_
_entity_poly.entity_id
_entity_poly.type
_entity_poly.pdbx_seq_one_letter_code
_entity_poly.pdbx_strand_id
1 'polypeptide(L)'
;DHYSEEAILLPLLPGLAMLAAFGLPTMKRGAINAVDWFSVMTLSTSAAFIWVMWVAKQTGWPAQLAKNAFKLAPGFKPEFNLITVLIAACASIGWIVLVHWRIARRPSVLWRAVVLSSGGVTLCWLLLMTLWLPWGNYVKSYAGVAKQIALQLPPVRQCVDSNVGPSQRASFAYFGHIPFSQFERTQCDFFLLQGNSNTRKKDNASEIDRNHDHWQLIWEGRRPSDRDERFRLYRRIS
;
A
#
# COMPACT_ATOMS: atom_id res chain seq x y z
N ASP A 1 -9.85 8.51 -14.40
CA ASP A 1 -11.06 8.74 -13.58
C ASP A 1 -11.69 7.50 -12.94
N HIS A 2 -10.94 6.49 -12.51
CA HIS A 2 -11.52 5.32 -11.80
C HIS A 2 -11.57 5.46 -10.26
N TYR A 3 -10.86 6.44 -9.69
CA TYR A 3 -10.74 6.58 -8.22
C TYR A 3 -11.97 7.25 -7.56
N SER A 4 -12.82 7.90 -8.34
CA SER A 4 -14.01 8.60 -7.85
C SER A 4 -15.17 7.65 -7.53
N GLU A 5 -15.28 6.51 -8.19
CA GLU A 5 -16.43 5.60 -8.06
C GLU A 5 -16.48 4.91 -6.70
N GLU A 6 -15.33 4.50 -6.14
CA GLU A 6 -15.30 3.82 -4.84
C GLU A 6 -15.57 4.78 -3.68
N ALA A 7 -15.13 6.04 -3.78
CA ALA A 7 -15.36 7.05 -2.76
C ALA A 7 -16.84 7.43 -2.61
N ILE A 8 -17.61 7.33 -3.69
CA ILE A 8 -19.06 7.61 -3.71
C ILE A 8 -19.86 6.56 -2.92
N LEU A 9 -19.29 5.36 -2.71
CA LEU A 9 -19.95 4.28 -1.97
C LEU A 9 -19.70 4.32 -0.46
N LEU A 10 -18.70 5.07 0.02
CA LEU A 10 -18.43 5.20 1.46
C LEU A 10 -19.65 5.65 2.29
N PRO A 11 -20.46 6.63 1.84
CA PRO A 11 -21.66 7.05 2.57
C PRO A 11 -22.74 5.97 2.73
N LEU A 12 -22.67 4.86 1.96
CA LEU A 12 -23.62 3.75 2.06
C LEU A 12 -23.30 2.78 3.23
N LEU A 13 -22.06 2.80 3.74
CA LEU A 13 -21.59 1.92 4.81
C LEU A 13 -22.47 1.96 6.08
N PRO A 14 -22.90 3.12 6.61
CA PRO A 14 -23.74 3.17 7.80
C PRO A 14 -25.09 2.47 7.60
N GLY A 15 -25.71 2.65 6.42
CA GLY A 15 -26.99 2.00 6.09
C GLY A 15 -26.87 0.49 6.01
N LEU A 16 -25.81 -0.01 5.38
CA LEU A 16 -25.51 -1.44 5.32
C LEU A 16 -25.20 -2.03 6.70
N ALA A 17 -24.49 -1.30 7.56
CA ALA A 17 -24.21 -1.73 8.93
C ALA A 17 -25.48 -1.83 9.79
N MET A 18 -26.40 -0.86 9.65
CA MET A 18 -27.71 -0.91 10.31
C MET A 18 -28.53 -2.11 9.83
N LEU A 19 -28.61 -2.33 8.51
CA LEU A 19 -29.31 -3.49 7.93
C LEU A 19 -28.73 -4.82 8.43
N ALA A 20 -27.40 -4.93 8.52
CA ALA A 20 -26.74 -6.11 9.07
C ALA A 20 -27.07 -6.34 10.55
N ALA A 21 -27.10 -5.28 11.36
CA ALA A 21 -27.47 -5.36 12.78
C ALA A 21 -28.89 -5.89 13.00
N PHE A 22 -29.86 -5.43 12.19
CA PHE A 22 -31.25 -5.90 12.25
C PHE A 22 -31.49 -7.25 11.56
N GLY A 23 -30.60 -7.71 10.68
CA GLY A 23 -30.68 -9.02 10.04
C GLY A 23 -30.17 -10.19 10.90
N LEU A 24 -29.32 -9.94 11.89
CA LEU A 24 -28.77 -10.99 12.75
C LEU A 24 -29.81 -11.75 13.60
N PRO A 25 -30.85 -11.10 14.16
CA PRO A 25 -31.89 -11.79 14.94
C PRO A 25 -32.81 -12.70 14.11
N THR A 26 -32.89 -12.51 12.79
CA THR A 26 -33.82 -13.27 11.93
C THR A 26 -33.26 -14.62 11.47
N MET A 27 -31.96 -14.87 11.70
CA MET A 27 -31.31 -16.12 11.29
C MET A 27 -31.56 -17.29 12.27
N LYS A 28 -31.68 -18.50 11.70
CA LYS A 28 -31.74 -19.74 12.49
C LYS A 28 -30.45 -19.92 13.30
N ARG A 29 -30.58 -20.34 14.56
CA ARG A 29 -29.44 -20.57 15.49
C ARG A 29 -28.32 -21.44 14.90
N GLY A 30 -28.68 -22.44 14.08
CA GLY A 30 -27.71 -23.31 13.40
C GLY A 30 -26.87 -22.59 12.34
N ALA A 31 -27.48 -21.72 11.53
CA ALA A 31 -26.79 -20.97 10.49
C ALA A 31 -25.78 -19.97 11.10
N ILE A 32 -26.20 -19.25 12.16
CA ILE A 32 -25.33 -18.31 12.88
C ILE A 32 -24.09 -19.03 13.43
N ASN A 33 -24.28 -20.22 14.03
CA ASN A 33 -23.17 -20.97 14.62
C ASN A 33 -22.21 -21.54 13.57
N ALA A 34 -22.70 -21.93 12.39
CA ALA A 34 -21.88 -22.38 11.28
C ALA A 34 -21.02 -21.25 10.72
N VAL A 35 -21.62 -20.08 10.48
CA VAL A 35 -20.92 -18.87 10.00
C VAL A 35 -19.86 -18.43 11.01
N ASP A 36 -20.17 -18.41 12.30
CA ASP A 36 -19.23 -18.06 13.37
C ASP A 36 -17.98 -18.96 13.37
N TRP A 37 -18.16 -20.28 13.30
CA TRP A 37 -17.03 -21.21 13.23
C TRP A 37 -16.22 -21.06 11.95
N PHE A 38 -16.88 -20.86 10.81
CA PHE A 38 -16.21 -20.61 9.54
C PHE A 38 -15.34 -19.35 9.59
N SER A 39 -15.89 -18.26 10.14
CA SER A 39 -15.16 -17.01 10.34
C SER A 39 -13.95 -17.21 11.25
N VAL A 40 -14.09 -17.86 12.40
CA VAL A 40 -12.96 -18.11 13.32
C VAL A 40 -11.86 -18.92 12.66
N MET A 41 -12.22 -20.00 11.96
CA MET A 41 -11.23 -20.87 11.30
C MET A 41 -10.49 -20.10 10.21
N THR A 42 -11.23 -19.39 9.37
CA THR A 42 -10.64 -18.62 8.25
C THR A 42 -9.77 -17.47 8.77
N LEU A 43 -10.25 -16.69 9.74
CA LEU A 43 -9.52 -15.54 10.31
C LEU A 43 -8.29 -15.97 11.12
N SER A 44 -8.37 -17.10 11.83
CA SER A 44 -7.20 -17.66 12.54
C SER A 44 -6.17 -18.20 11.54
N THR A 45 -6.61 -18.84 10.46
CA THR A 45 -5.73 -19.32 9.39
C THR A 45 -5.05 -18.15 8.68
N SER A 46 -5.76 -17.07 8.37
CA SER A 46 -5.16 -15.87 7.77
C SER A 46 -4.19 -15.18 8.72
N ALA A 47 -4.52 -15.07 10.02
CA ALA A 47 -3.60 -14.51 11.02
C ALA A 47 -2.31 -15.35 11.13
N ALA A 48 -2.42 -16.67 11.16
CA ALA A 48 -1.27 -17.57 11.15
C ALA A 48 -0.43 -17.40 9.87
N PHE A 49 -1.08 -17.26 8.71
CA PHE A 49 -0.41 -17.02 7.44
C PHE A 49 0.36 -15.68 7.42
N ILE A 50 -0.24 -14.61 7.96
CA ILE A 50 0.42 -13.30 8.11
C ILE A 50 1.70 -13.42 8.96
N TRP A 51 1.65 -14.16 10.06
CA TRP A 51 2.82 -14.46 10.90
C TRP A 51 3.88 -15.26 10.16
N VAL A 52 3.51 -16.36 9.50
CA VAL A 52 4.44 -17.22 8.75
C VAL A 52 5.14 -16.43 7.65
N MET A 53 4.40 -15.62 6.88
CA MET A 53 4.98 -14.78 5.84
C MET A 53 5.92 -13.72 6.42
N TRP A 54 5.59 -13.11 7.56
CA TRP A 54 6.47 -12.15 8.21
C TRP A 54 7.76 -12.81 8.72
N VAL A 55 7.67 -13.99 9.34
CA VAL A 55 8.84 -14.77 9.76
C VAL A 55 9.70 -15.16 8.56
N ALA A 56 9.08 -15.59 7.46
CA ALA A 56 9.77 -15.93 6.23
C ALA A 56 10.52 -14.74 5.63
N LYS A 57 9.94 -13.54 5.70
CA LYS A 57 10.59 -12.29 5.29
C LYS A 57 11.79 -11.95 6.18
N GLN A 58 11.69 -12.15 7.50
CA GLN A 58 12.76 -11.80 8.44
C GLN A 58 13.93 -12.79 8.40
N THR A 59 13.63 -14.09 8.29
CA THR A 59 14.61 -15.18 8.41
C THR A 59 15.05 -15.75 7.06
N GLY A 60 14.32 -15.47 5.98
CA GLY A 60 14.56 -16.06 4.67
C GLY A 60 14.06 -17.50 4.50
N TRP A 61 13.41 -18.09 5.53
CA TRP A 61 12.90 -19.46 5.51
C TRP A 61 11.38 -19.46 5.76
N PRO A 62 10.54 -20.06 4.89
CA PRO A 62 10.86 -20.96 3.77
C PRO A 62 11.38 -20.23 2.52
N ALA A 63 12.40 -20.79 1.87
CA ALA A 63 13.14 -20.16 0.77
C ALA A 63 12.25 -19.78 -0.44
N GLN A 64 11.15 -20.50 -0.67
CA GLN A 64 10.23 -20.24 -1.78
C GLN A 64 9.41 -18.96 -1.56
N LEU A 65 8.96 -18.73 -0.33
CA LEU A 65 8.24 -17.52 0.09
C LEU A 65 9.17 -16.31 0.11
N ALA A 66 10.39 -16.49 0.63
CA ALA A 66 11.41 -15.44 0.64
C ALA A 66 11.79 -15.01 -0.79
N LYS A 67 12.02 -15.96 -1.71
CA LYS A 67 12.33 -15.63 -3.12
C LYS A 67 11.22 -14.84 -3.80
N ASN A 68 9.96 -15.22 -3.60
CA ASN A 68 8.82 -14.49 -4.17
C ASN A 68 8.67 -13.09 -3.54
N ALA A 69 8.90 -12.96 -2.24
CA ALA A 69 8.88 -11.67 -1.57
C ALA A 69 10.00 -10.76 -2.10
N PHE A 70 11.26 -11.22 -2.12
CA PHE A 70 12.39 -10.42 -2.62
C PHE A 70 12.28 -10.08 -4.11
N LYS A 71 11.56 -10.89 -4.91
CA LYS A 71 11.23 -10.53 -6.29
C LYS A 71 10.31 -9.31 -6.39
N LEU A 72 9.41 -9.12 -5.42
CA LEU A 72 8.49 -7.96 -5.35
C LEU A 72 9.12 -6.73 -4.70
N ALA A 73 10.11 -6.91 -3.81
CA ALA A 73 10.83 -5.81 -3.16
C ALA A 73 12.35 -6.04 -3.18
N PRO A 74 13.01 -5.89 -4.34
CA PRO A 74 14.44 -6.11 -4.46
C PRO A 74 15.22 -5.10 -3.62
N GLY A 75 16.01 -5.57 -2.65
CA GLY A 75 16.84 -4.71 -1.78
C GLY A 75 16.16 -4.19 -0.51
N PHE A 76 14.96 -4.69 -0.15
CA PHE A 76 14.34 -4.37 1.13
C PHE A 76 15.18 -4.89 2.30
N LYS A 77 15.61 -3.98 3.18
CA LYS A 77 16.27 -4.34 4.44
C LYS A 77 15.19 -4.58 5.50
N PRO A 78 15.10 -5.79 6.09
CA PRO A 78 14.11 -6.07 7.11
C PRO A 78 14.39 -5.23 8.37
N GLU A 79 13.58 -4.21 8.60
CA GLU A 79 13.58 -3.44 9.84
C GLU A 79 12.81 -4.22 10.92
N PHE A 80 13.54 -4.73 11.91
CA PHE A 80 12.95 -5.40 13.07
C PHE A 80 12.66 -4.36 14.15
N ASN A 81 11.38 -4.10 14.40
CA ASN A 81 10.95 -3.25 15.50
C ASN A 81 10.30 -4.12 16.60
N LEU A 82 10.95 -4.21 17.75
CA LEU A 82 10.48 -5.04 18.86
C LEU A 82 9.08 -4.62 19.35
N ILE A 83 8.79 -3.31 19.34
CA ILE A 83 7.52 -2.76 19.81
C ILE A 83 6.36 -3.23 18.93
N THR A 84 6.54 -3.22 17.59
CA THR A 84 5.47 -3.66 16.68
C THR A 84 5.22 -5.16 16.82
N VAL A 85 6.27 -5.96 17.04
CA VAL A 85 6.16 -7.40 17.31
C VAL A 85 5.43 -7.67 18.62
N LEU A 86 5.72 -6.91 19.69
CA LEU A 86 5.04 -7.03 20.97
C LEU A 86 3.54 -6.71 20.84
N ILE A 87 3.18 -5.62 20.14
CA ILE A 87 1.77 -5.25 19.91
C ILE A 87 1.05 -6.37 19.14
N ALA A 88 1.67 -6.89 18.10
CA ALA A 88 1.11 -8.00 17.31
C ALA A 88 0.95 -9.29 18.11
N ALA A 89 1.92 -9.60 18.97
CA ALA A 89 1.84 -10.74 19.88
C ALA A 89 0.71 -10.56 20.90
N CYS A 90 0.59 -9.38 21.52
CA CYS A 90 -0.52 -9.06 22.42
C CYS A 90 -1.89 -9.16 21.74
N ALA A 91 -2.01 -8.68 20.50
CA ALA A 91 -3.24 -8.81 19.72
C ALA A 91 -3.58 -10.30 19.44
N SER A 92 -2.57 -11.10 19.09
CA SER A 92 -2.74 -12.54 18.84
C SER A 92 -3.13 -13.31 20.11
N ILE A 93 -2.55 -12.96 21.26
CA ILE A 93 -2.93 -13.51 22.57
C ILE A 93 -4.37 -13.11 22.89
N GLY A 94 -4.75 -11.84 22.67
CA GLY A 94 -6.11 -11.35 22.84
C GLY A 94 -7.13 -12.16 22.03
N TRP A 95 -6.79 -12.50 20.79
CA TRP A 95 -7.63 -13.38 19.95
C TRP A 95 -7.76 -14.79 20.52
N ILE A 96 -6.67 -15.41 20.98
CA ILE A 96 -6.70 -16.74 21.60
C ILE A 96 -7.57 -16.72 22.86
N VAL A 97 -7.45 -15.69 23.70
CA VAL A 97 -8.29 -15.50 24.90
C VAL A 97 -9.76 -15.35 24.51
N LEU A 98 -10.06 -14.61 23.44
CA LEU A 98 -11.41 -14.39 22.94
C LEU A 98 -12.03 -15.70 22.40
N VAL A 99 -11.28 -16.49 21.64
CA VAL A 99 -11.69 -17.82 21.17
C VAL A 99 -11.86 -18.80 22.33
N HIS A 100 -10.94 -18.79 23.30
CA HIS A 100 -11.02 -19.64 24.50
C HIS A 100 -12.24 -19.29 25.37
N TRP A 101 -12.49 -17.99 25.59
CA TRP A 101 -13.68 -17.49 26.28
C TRP A 101 -14.97 -18.04 25.66
N ARG A 102 -15.01 -18.11 24.32
CA ARG A 102 -16.14 -18.64 23.57
C ARG A 102 -16.31 -20.16 23.67
N ILE A 103 -15.22 -20.92 23.84
CA ILE A 103 -15.29 -22.38 24.05
C ILE A 103 -15.67 -22.71 25.50
N ALA A 104 -15.12 -21.96 26.46
CA ALA A 104 -15.30 -22.20 27.89
C ALA A 104 -16.67 -21.75 28.42
N ARG A 105 -17.24 -20.68 27.87
CA ARG A 105 -18.58 -20.21 28.24
C ARG A 105 -19.58 -20.61 27.15
N ARG A 106 -20.75 -21.12 27.53
CA ARG A 106 -21.92 -21.30 26.64
C ARG A 106 -22.91 -20.11 26.75
N PRO A 107 -22.54 -18.86 26.43
CA PRO A 107 -23.48 -17.76 26.58
C PRO A 107 -24.53 -17.82 25.46
N SER A 108 -25.79 -17.59 25.83
CA SER A 108 -26.98 -17.57 24.96
C SER A 108 -27.13 -16.29 24.12
N VAL A 109 -26.06 -15.52 23.96
CA VAL A 109 -26.13 -14.15 23.41
C VAL A 109 -25.93 -14.12 21.89
N LEU A 110 -26.88 -13.49 21.20
CA LEU A 110 -26.89 -13.27 19.74
C LEU A 110 -25.66 -12.50 19.22
N TRP A 111 -25.05 -11.66 20.07
CA TRP A 111 -23.92 -10.79 19.72
C TRP A 111 -22.58 -11.52 19.55
N ARG A 112 -22.51 -12.80 19.90
CA ARG A 112 -21.27 -13.59 19.89
C ARG A 112 -20.60 -13.64 18.52
N ALA A 113 -21.39 -13.92 17.47
CA ALA A 113 -20.86 -14.06 16.12
C ALA A 113 -20.29 -12.73 15.58
N VAL A 114 -20.89 -11.60 15.97
CA VAL A 114 -20.41 -10.27 15.59
C VAL A 114 -19.09 -9.95 16.25
N VAL A 115 -18.94 -10.24 17.55
CA VAL A 115 -17.70 -9.98 18.30
C VAL A 115 -16.55 -10.85 17.78
N LEU A 116 -16.80 -12.13 17.48
CA LEU A 116 -15.79 -13.02 16.90
C LEU A 116 -15.35 -12.57 15.50
N SER A 117 -16.31 -12.29 14.62
CA SER A 117 -15.99 -11.87 13.25
C SER A 117 -15.27 -10.53 13.20
N SER A 118 -15.81 -9.50 13.88
CA SER A 118 -15.16 -8.18 13.97
C SER A 118 -13.80 -8.27 14.64
N GLY A 119 -13.68 -8.99 15.76
CA GLY A 119 -12.40 -9.18 16.45
C GLY A 119 -11.33 -9.85 15.58
N GLY A 120 -11.70 -10.85 14.79
CA GLY A 120 -10.74 -11.56 13.93
C GLY A 120 -10.33 -10.74 12.71
N VAL A 121 -11.26 -9.96 12.15
CA VAL A 121 -10.95 -8.98 11.09
C VAL A 121 -10.03 -7.89 11.63
N THR A 122 -10.33 -7.33 12.81
CA THR A 122 -9.47 -6.34 13.49
C THR A 122 -8.10 -6.92 13.79
N LEU A 123 -8.00 -8.19 14.23
CA LEU A 123 -6.71 -8.86 14.41
C LEU A 123 -5.91 -8.92 13.11
N CYS A 124 -6.52 -9.45 12.03
CA CYS A 124 -5.83 -9.57 10.75
C CYS A 124 -5.37 -8.21 10.24
N TRP A 125 -6.22 -7.20 10.37
CA TRP A 125 -5.91 -5.82 10.03
C TRP A 125 -4.75 -5.27 10.86
N LEU A 126 -4.79 -5.44 12.19
CA LEU A 126 -3.72 -5.00 13.08
C LEU A 126 -2.39 -5.69 12.75
N LEU A 127 -2.40 -7.00 12.50
CA LEU A 127 -1.21 -7.74 12.09
C LEU A 127 -0.65 -7.21 10.76
N LEU A 128 -1.50 -6.95 9.77
CA LEU A 128 -1.06 -6.34 8.50
C LEU A 128 -0.48 -4.93 8.73
N MET A 129 -1.17 -4.08 9.48
CA MET A 129 -0.73 -2.70 9.71
C MET A 129 0.50 -2.58 10.61
N THR A 130 0.84 -3.62 11.38
CA THR A 130 2.04 -3.60 12.23
C THR A 130 3.21 -4.31 11.56
N LEU A 131 3.02 -5.55 11.08
CA LEU A 131 4.09 -6.39 10.56
C LEU A 131 4.40 -6.13 9.08
N TRP A 132 3.38 -5.76 8.30
CA TRP A 132 3.49 -5.60 6.84
C TRP A 132 3.64 -4.15 6.39
N LEU A 133 3.37 -3.18 7.25
CA LEU A 133 3.46 -1.77 6.92
C LEU A 133 4.83 -1.33 6.36
N PRO A 134 5.99 -1.70 6.93
CA PRO A 134 7.28 -1.29 6.38
C PRO A 134 7.52 -1.83 4.96
N TRP A 135 7.07 -3.06 4.71
CA TRP A 135 7.15 -3.70 3.40
C TRP A 135 6.22 -3.00 2.39
N GLY A 136 4.95 -2.81 2.78
CA GLY A 136 3.97 -2.11 1.94
C GLY A 136 4.44 -0.71 1.59
N ASN A 137 5.02 0.01 2.55
CA ASN A 137 5.61 1.32 2.32
C ASN A 137 6.79 1.24 1.36
N TYR A 138 7.71 0.29 1.50
CA TYR A 138 8.82 0.17 0.55
C TYR A 138 8.37 -0.10 -0.89
N VAL A 139 7.42 -1.02 -1.05
CA VAL A 139 6.89 -1.45 -2.35
C VAL A 139 6.07 -0.34 -3.02
N LYS A 140 5.29 0.41 -2.23
CA LYS A 140 4.35 1.44 -2.74
C LYS A 140 4.82 2.89 -2.56
N SER A 141 5.96 3.17 -1.93
CA SER A 141 6.40 4.54 -1.71
C SER A 141 7.15 5.10 -2.90
N TYR A 142 6.89 6.37 -3.21
CA TYR A 142 7.66 7.15 -4.19
C TYR A 142 8.96 7.72 -3.59
N ALA A 143 9.23 7.51 -2.30
CA ALA A 143 10.35 8.14 -1.61
C ALA A 143 11.73 7.82 -2.21
N GLY A 144 11.96 6.57 -2.64
CA GLY A 144 13.23 6.19 -3.27
C GLY A 144 13.47 6.92 -4.58
N VAL A 145 12.45 6.94 -5.45
CA VAL A 145 12.46 7.63 -6.74
C VAL A 145 12.59 9.15 -6.54
N ALA A 146 11.86 9.72 -5.57
CA ALA A 146 11.93 11.14 -5.22
C ALA A 146 13.35 11.58 -4.82
N LYS A 147 14.01 10.78 -3.97
CA LYS A 147 15.40 11.04 -3.54
C LYS A 147 16.37 10.96 -4.72
N GLN A 148 16.19 9.99 -5.62
CA GLN A 148 17.03 9.86 -6.81
C GLN A 148 16.88 11.08 -7.74
N ILE A 149 15.66 11.54 -7.96
CA ILE A 149 15.37 12.76 -8.73
C ILE A 149 16.02 13.97 -8.06
N ALA A 150 15.85 14.13 -6.74
CA ALA A 150 16.40 15.24 -5.98
C ALA A 150 17.94 15.34 -6.05
N LEU A 151 18.65 14.21 -6.19
CA LEU A 151 20.11 14.19 -6.38
C LEU A 151 20.55 14.68 -7.76
N GLN A 152 19.67 14.65 -8.76
CA GLN A 152 19.97 15.10 -10.12
C GLN A 152 19.59 16.57 -10.35
N LEU A 153 18.79 17.14 -9.45
CA LEU A 153 18.41 18.54 -9.47
C LEU A 153 19.50 19.38 -8.80
N PRO A 154 19.92 20.51 -9.39
CA PRO A 154 20.81 21.44 -8.72
C PRO A 154 20.11 22.06 -7.49
N PRO A 155 20.88 22.52 -6.48
CA PRO A 155 20.34 23.07 -5.23
C PRO A 155 19.61 24.42 -5.41
N VAL A 156 19.73 25.05 -6.58
CA VAL A 156 19.00 26.28 -6.91
C VAL A 156 17.53 25.92 -7.14
N ARG A 157 16.60 26.72 -6.60
CA ARG A 157 15.14 26.55 -6.77
C ARG A 157 14.70 26.76 -8.22
N GLN A 158 15.10 25.86 -9.11
CA GLN A 158 14.65 25.80 -10.49
C GLN A 158 13.31 25.10 -10.55
N CYS A 159 12.47 25.51 -11.48
CA CYS A 159 11.17 24.92 -11.67
C CYS A 159 11.28 23.55 -12.35
N VAL A 160 10.44 22.60 -11.94
CA VAL A 160 10.20 21.33 -12.64
C VAL A 160 8.78 21.29 -13.17
N ASP A 161 8.62 21.24 -14.49
CA ASP A 161 7.32 20.96 -15.10
C ASP A 161 7.08 19.44 -15.17
N SER A 162 5.83 18.99 -15.19
CA SER A 162 5.52 17.56 -15.04
C SER A 162 4.21 17.14 -15.69
N ASN A 163 4.19 15.98 -16.35
CA ASN A 163 2.96 15.27 -16.76
C ASN A 163 2.58 14.14 -15.77
N VAL A 164 3.02 14.27 -14.53
CA VAL A 164 2.83 13.26 -13.49
C VAL A 164 1.47 13.49 -12.82
N GLY A 165 0.76 12.40 -12.49
CA GLY A 165 -0.52 12.50 -11.79
C GLY A 165 -0.42 13.29 -10.46
N PRO A 166 -1.49 13.98 -10.02
CA PRO A 166 -1.44 14.92 -8.89
C PRO A 166 -0.99 14.26 -7.57
N SER A 167 -1.41 13.02 -7.30
CA SER A 167 -1.00 12.26 -6.11
C SER A 167 0.49 11.93 -6.08
N GLN A 168 1.06 11.59 -7.22
CA GLN A 168 2.47 11.27 -7.36
C GLN A 168 3.33 12.53 -7.30
N ARG A 169 2.87 13.61 -7.94
CA ARG A 169 3.50 14.93 -7.86
C ARG A 169 3.57 15.43 -6.42
N ALA A 170 2.49 15.29 -5.64
CA ALA A 170 2.49 15.60 -4.21
C ALA A 170 3.49 14.72 -3.43
N SER A 171 3.58 13.43 -3.76
CA SER A 171 4.54 12.51 -3.14
C SER A 171 5.99 12.92 -3.42
N PHE A 172 6.30 13.29 -4.67
CA PHE A 172 7.62 13.76 -5.07
C PHE A 172 7.98 15.11 -4.43
N ALA A 173 7.02 16.02 -4.31
CA ALA A 173 7.19 17.28 -3.60
C ALA A 173 7.49 17.03 -2.11
N TYR A 174 6.79 16.08 -1.48
CA TYR A 174 6.98 15.76 -0.06
C TYR A 174 8.30 15.05 0.24
N PHE A 175 8.62 13.97 -0.49
CA PHE A 175 9.80 13.15 -0.19
C PHE A 175 11.10 13.71 -0.78
N GLY A 176 11.04 14.40 -1.92
CA GLY A 176 12.19 14.91 -2.64
C GLY A 176 12.34 16.44 -2.56
N HIS A 177 11.40 17.15 -1.92
CA HIS A 177 11.34 18.62 -1.92
C HIS A 177 11.41 19.21 -3.34
N ILE A 178 10.85 18.50 -4.32
CA ILE A 178 10.96 18.86 -5.73
C ILE A 178 10.05 20.07 -6.01
N PRO A 179 10.62 21.21 -6.48
CA PRO A 179 9.87 22.44 -6.74
C PRO A 179 9.11 22.36 -8.08
N PHE A 180 7.88 21.87 -8.06
CA PHE A 180 7.05 21.81 -9.27
C PHE A 180 6.45 23.17 -9.67
N SER A 181 6.29 23.41 -10.98
CA SER A 181 5.62 24.60 -11.55
C SER A 181 4.20 24.79 -11.03
N GLN A 182 3.90 25.88 -10.34
CA GLN A 182 2.49 26.28 -10.25
C GLN A 182 1.99 26.65 -11.66
N PHE A 183 0.67 26.55 -11.89
CA PHE A 183 0.00 26.62 -13.20
C PHE A 183 0.38 27.83 -14.09
N GLU A 184 1.10 28.83 -13.57
CA GLU A 184 1.51 30.06 -14.26
C GLU A 184 3.01 30.17 -14.62
N ARG A 185 3.88 29.21 -14.24
CA ARG A 185 5.28 29.21 -14.70
C ARG A 185 5.42 28.39 -15.98
N THR A 186 5.52 29.09 -17.12
CA THR A 186 5.49 28.51 -18.47
C THR A 186 6.84 28.05 -19.02
N GLN A 187 7.96 28.29 -18.32
CA GLN A 187 9.31 27.99 -18.84
C GLN A 187 10.22 27.44 -17.74
N CYS A 188 10.07 26.14 -17.46
CA CYS A 188 10.88 25.43 -16.49
C CYS A 188 12.08 24.77 -17.18
N ASP A 189 13.24 24.73 -16.54
CA ASP A 189 14.46 24.13 -17.13
C ASP A 189 14.47 22.61 -17.06
N PHE A 190 13.56 22.03 -16.25
CA PHE A 190 13.43 20.60 -16.06
C PHE A 190 12.01 20.14 -16.32
N PHE A 191 11.89 18.95 -16.90
CA PHE A 191 10.62 18.32 -17.20
C PHE A 191 10.62 16.86 -16.72
N LEU A 192 9.67 16.53 -15.83
CA LEU A 192 9.46 15.19 -15.31
C LEU A 192 8.32 14.51 -16.07
N LEU A 193 8.68 13.53 -16.89
CA LEU A 193 7.75 12.73 -17.67
C LEU A 193 7.47 11.40 -16.96
N GLN A 194 6.20 11.08 -16.78
CA GLN A 194 5.75 9.74 -16.46
C GLN A 194 5.36 9.03 -17.77
N GLY A 195 6.04 7.93 -18.07
CA GLY A 195 5.75 7.08 -19.22
C GLY A 195 5.23 5.72 -18.78
N ASN A 196 4.41 5.09 -19.62
CA ASN A 196 4.06 3.69 -19.48
C ASN A 196 4.95 2.85 -20.41
N SER A 197 5.43 1.70 -19.95
CA SER A 197 6.14 0.68 -20.74
C SER A 197 5.54 0.42 -22.14
N ASN A 198 4.22 0.55 -22.29
CA ASN A 198 3.52 0.30 -23.56
C ASN A 198 3.66 1.43 -24.61
N THR A 199 4.01 2.67 -24.23
CA THR A 199 4.35 3.77 -25.19
C THR A 199 5.81 3.71 -25.65
N ARG A 200 6.33 2.49 -25.81
CA ARG A 200 7.73 2.12 -26.04
C ARG A 200 8.40 2.68 -27.30
N LYS A 201 7.63 3.30 -28.23
CA LYS A 201 8.15 3.73 -29.54
C LYS A 201 8.41 5.23 -29.69
N LYS A 202 7.86 6.10 -28.84
CA LYS A 202 8.09 7.56 -28.92
C LYS A 202 8.99 8.10 -27.81
N ASP A 203 9.00 7.46 -26.64
CA ASP A 203 9.62 8.06 -25.45
C ASP A 203 11.04 7.54 -25.14
N ASN A 204 11.56 6.54 -25.88
CA ASN A 204 12.93 6.02 -25.69
C ASN A 204 14.02 6.92 -26.29
N ALA A 205 13.67 8.13 -26.71
CA ALA A 205 14.63 9.07 -27.25
C ALA A 205 15.38 9.71 -26.08
N SER A 206 16.72 9.66 -26.15
CA SER A 206 17.63 10.40 -25.28
C SER A 206 17.37 11.91 -25.34
N GLU A 207 16.72 12.35 -26.42
CA GLU A 207 16.29 13.72 -26.66
C GLU A 207 14.82 13.75 -27.09
N ILE A 208 14.03 14.64 -26.50
CA ILE A 208 12.66 14.91 -26.94
C ILE A 208 12.57 16.36 -27.44
N ASP A 209 11.94 16.55 -28.59
CA ASP A 209 11.56 17.89 -29.04
C ASP A 209 10.12 18.12 -28.59
N ARG A 210 9.94 19.10 -27.70
CA ARG A 210 8.66 19.37 -27.09
C ARG A 210 8.51 20.87 -26.93
N ASN A 211 7.50 21.42 -27.59
CA ASN A 211 7.20 22.85 -27.59
C ASN A 211 8.30 23.74 -28.19
N HIS A 212 8.99 23.24 -29.23
CA HIS A 212 10.16 23.86 -29.89
C HIS A 212 11.43 23.99 -29.02
N ASP A 213 11.42 23.38 -27.83
CA ASP A 213 12.59 23.27 -26.97
C ASP A 213 13.20 21.86 -27.11
N HIS A 214 14.53 21.79 -27.19
CA HIS A 214 15.26 20.52 -27.13
C HIS A 214 15.45 20.09 -25.67
N TRP A 215 15.15 18.84 -25.36
CA TRP A 215 15.23 18.30 -24.01
C TRP A 215 16.13 17.08 -23.97
N GLN A 216 17.13 17.07 -23.10
CA GLN A 216 18.04 15.94 -22.92
C GLN A 216 17.70 15.15 -21.66
N LEU A 217 17.66 13.82 -21.79
CA LEU A 217 17.43 12.91 -20.67
C LEU A 217 18.65 12.94 -19.72
N ILE A 218 18.41 13.35 -18.48
CA ILE A 218 19.45 13.36 -17.44
C ILE A 218 19.31 12.19 -16.47
N TRP A 219 18.10 11.64 -16.32
CA TRP A 219 17.85 10.54 -15.41
C TRP A 219 16.61 9.74 -15.80
N GLU A 220 16.70 8.42 -15.67
CA GLU A 220 15.57 7.50 -15.78
C GLU A 220 15.55 6.59 -14.54
N GLY A 221 14.36 6.41 -13.98
CA GLY A 221 14.14 5.50 -12.88
C GLY A 221 12.72 4.96 -12.85
N ARG A 222 12.53 3.98 -11.97
CA ARG A 222 11.24 3.30 -11.79
C ARG A 222 11.06 2.90 -10.35
N ARG A 223 9.80 2.70 -9.98
CA ARG A 223 9.46 2.07 -8.70
C ARG A 223 9.84 0.58 -8.76
N PRO A 224 10.47 0.00 -7.71
CA PRO A 224 10.82 -1.42 -7.70
C PRO A 224 9.63 -2.38 -7.90
N SER A 225 8.45 -2.00 -7.40
CA SER A 225 7.25 -2.83 -7.46
C SER A 225 6.47 -2.75 -8.77
N ASP A 226 6.63 -1.68 -9.55
CA ASP A 226 5.83 -1.46 -10.76
C ASP A 226 6.75 -1.45 -11.98
N ARG A 227 6.52 -2.41 -12.89
CA ARG A 227 7.38 -2.60 -14.07
C ARG A 227 6.97 -1.72 -15.24
N ASP A 228 5.72 -1.24 -15.23
CA ASP A 228 5.13 -0.50 -16.33
C ASP A 228 5.27 1.01 -16.12
N GLU A 229 5.35 1.46 -14.87
CA GLU A 229 5.61 2.85 -14.53
C GLU A 229 7.10 3.22 -14.64
N ARG A 230 7.39 4.25 -15.45
CA ARG A 230 8.74 4.83 -15.58
C ARG A 230 8.70 6.35 -15.44
N PHE A 231 9.69 6.88 -14.74
CA PHE A 231 9.90 8.30 -14.58
C PHE A 231 11.19 8.71 -15.27
N ARG A 232 11.10 9.78 -16.05
CA ARG A 232 12.22 10.35 -16.81
C ARG A 232 12.32 11.82 -16.53
N LEU A 233 13.50 12.26 -16.14
CA LEU A 233 13.82 13.65 -15.91
C LEU A 233 14.63 14.16 -17.10
N TYR A 234 14.11 15.20 -17.73
CA TYR A 234 14.74 15.89 -18.84
C TYR A 234 15.20 17.27 -18.42
N ARG A 235 16.29 17.75 -19.02
CA ARG A 235 16.79 19.11 -18.91
C ARG A 235 16.66 19.79 -20.26
N ARG A 236 16.17 21.02 -20.27
CA ARG A 236 16.11 21.84 -21.47
C ARG A 236 17.51 22.24 -21.92
N ILE A 237 17.79 22.02 -23.20
CA ILE A 237 18.94 22.55 -23.93
C ILE A 237 18.38 23.66 -24.81
N SER A 238 18.71 24.90 -24.44
CA SER A 238 18.50 26.07 -25.29
C SER A 238 19.48 26.08 -26.45
#